data_AF-A0A535S2Q6-F1
#
_entry.id   AF-A0A535S2Q6-F1
#
_cell.length_a   1.000
_cell.length_b   1.000
_cell.length_c   1.000
_cell.angle_alpha   90.00
_cell.angle_beta   90.00
_cell.angle_gamma   90.00
#
_symmetry.space_group_name_H-M   'P 1'
#
loop_
_entity.id
_entity.type
_entity.pdbx_description
1 polymer ?
#
loop_
_entity_poly.entity_id
_entity_poly.type
_entity_poly.pdbx_seq_one_letter_code
_entity_poly.pdbx_strand_id
1 'polypeptide(L)'
;MRATCRRGSDPMTDRHQLKLLKKGSRAWNTWRAKHLEKRPNLNGAILREADLDGTDLSEANLFQANLIRASLSGAILRGANLRGADLSEANLFQANLIRASLSGAILRGANLRGADGYGADLTWANLSGATLSEATFRGTDLSGANLSRANLSCADLVGSDLRGADLSGADLNRADLREANLYSATLNRATLRGAVLRGVNFNRADLGEVILRGADLRKATLRGATLNGSILREANLSGADLRWAQCIKTTLSDSDLSWADLKGATLSGADLSGANLSRADLSIVCLREADLYLTQLSEAILVGTDLSGADLRGANFIRATLSGINLRGADLRGANLNGTLLDKNA
;
A
#
# COMPACT_ATOMS: atom_id res chain seq x y z
N MET A 1 15.74 -40.84 -5.60
CA MET A 1 14.93 -40.81 -6.84
C MET A 1 14.70 -39.36 -7.23
N ARG A 2 15.40 -38.89 -8.27
CA ARG A 2 15.24 -37.53 -8.80
C ARG A 2 14.01 -37.51 -9.72
N ALA A 3 12.96 -36.79 -9.32
CA ALA A 3 11.84 -36.49 -10.19
C ALA A 3 12.29 -35.47 -11.24
N THR A 4 12.36 -35.90 -12.49
CA THR A 4 12.59 -35.03 -13.65
C THR A 4 11.29 -34.27 -13.94
N CYS A 5 11.30 -32.96 -13.67
CA CYS A 5 10.27 -32.07 -14.19
C CYS A 5 10.30 -32.12 -15.73
N ARG A 6 9.24 -32.68 -16.33
CA ARG A 6 8.94 -32.48 -17.74
C ARG A 6 8.74 -30.98 -17.96
N ARG A 7 9.69 -30.34 -18.65
CA ARG A 7 9.45 -29.04 -19.31
C ARG A 7 8.36 -29.29 -20.35
N GLY A 8 7.12 -28.90 -20.04
CA GLY A 8 6.09 -28.72 -21.06
C GLY A 8 6.60 -27.66 -22.03
N SER A 9 6.90 -28.06 -23.26
CA SER A 9 7.23 -27.15 -24.35
C SER A 9 5.98 -26.35 -24.65
N ASP A 10 5.87 -25.16 -24.07
CA ASP A 10 4.83 -24.21 -24.44
C ASP A 10 4.98 -23.93 -25.95
N PRO A 11 3.92 -24.06 -26.77
CA PRO A 11 4.06 -24.00 -28.22
C PRO A 11 4.59 -22.64 -28.67
N MET A 12 5.62 -22.67 -29.50
CA MET A 12 6.23 -21.50 -30.17
C MET A 12 5.16 -20.59 -30.81
N THR A 13 5.46 -19.29 -30.91
CA THR A 13 4.59 -18.26 -31.51
C THR A 13 3.94 -18.74 -32.81
N ASP A 14 2.63 -18.51 -32.97
CA ASP A 14 1.98 -18.71 -34.26
C ASP A 14 2.46 -17.62 -35.24
N ARG A 15 3.28 -18.02 -36.22
CA ARG A 15 3.85 -17.11 -37.23
C ARG A 15 2.79 -16.44 -38.09
N HIS A 16 1.64 -17.09 -38.33
CA HIS A 16 0.56 -16.51 -39.11
C HIS A 16 -0.14 -15.40 -38.32
N GLN A 17 -0.46 -15.67 -37.05
CA GLN A 17 -1.06 -14.69 -36.15
C GLN A 17 -0.12 -13.50 -35.91
N LEU A 18 1.17 -13.75 -35.69
CA LEU A 18 2.15 -12.66 -35.54
C LEU A 18 2.24 -11.79 -36.80
N LYS A 19 2.25 -12.39 -38.00
CA LYS A 19 2.23 -11.64 -39.26
C LYS A 19 0.95 -10.84 -39.42
N LEU A 20 -0.20 -11.40 -39.01
CA LEU A 20 -1.48 -10.70 -39.04
C LEU A 20 -1.49 -9.49 -38.10
N LEU A 21 -0.99 -9.66 -36.87
CA LEU A 21 -0.88 -8.58 -35.89
C LEU A 21 0.01 -7.44 -36.42
N LYS A 22 1.14 -7.78 -37.06
CA LYS A 22 2.05 -6.82 -37.68
C LYS A 22 1.46 -6.08 -38.89
N LYS A 23 0.30 -6.48 -39.42
CA LYS A 23 -0.45 -5.70 -40.43
C LYS A 23 -1.27 -4.57 -39.80
N GLY A 24 -1.35 -4.51 -38.47
CA GLY A 24 -2.02 -3.44 -37.72
C GLY A 24 -3.27 -3.91 -36.97
N SER A 25 -3.64 -3.14 -35.94
CA SER A 25 -4.77 -3.40 -35.02
C SER A 25 -6.09 -3.62 -35.75
N ARG A 26 -6.38 -2.88 -36.83
CA ARG A 26 -7.62 -3.05 -37.63
C ARG A 26 -7.73 -4.44 -38.26
N ALA A 27 -6.66 -4.93 -38.88
CA ALA A 27 -6.65 -6.25 -39.51
C ALA A 27 -6.80 -7.36 -38.47
N TRP A 28 -6.08 -7.21 -37.34
CA TRP A 28 -6.18 -8.11 -36.20
C TRP A 28 -7.59 -8.14 -35.61
N ASN A 29 -8.16 -6.99 -35.27
CA ASN A 29 -9.49 -6.88 -34.65
C ASN A 29 -10.58 -7.43 -35.58
N THR A 30 -10.47 -7.22 -36.90
CA THR A 30 -11.38 -7.81 -37.90
C THR A 30 -11.32 -9.34 -37.88
N TRP A 31 -10.11 -9.91 -37.71
CA TRP A 31 -9.94 -11.34 -37.58
C TRP A 31 -10.46 -11.88 -36.24
N ARG A 32 -10.17 -11.18 -35.13
CA ARG A 32 -10.68 -11.53 -33.78
C ARG A 32 -12.19 -11.59 -33.73
N ALA A 33 -12.86 -10.61 -34.33
CA ALA A 33 -14.33 -10.56 -34.38
C ALA A 33 -14.95 -11.78 -35.09
N LYS A 34 -14.21 -12.46 -35.97
CA LYS A 34 -14.65 -13.66 -36.70
C LYS A 34 -14.17 -14.97 -36.07
N HIS A 35 -13.31 -14.92 -35.05
CA HIS A 35 -12.67 -16.08 -34.43
C HIS A 35 -12.66 -15.95 -32.91
N LEU A 36 -13.83 -15.74 -32.31
CA LEU A 36 -13.98 -15.54 -30.86
C LEU A 36 -13.57 -16.79 -30.05
N GLU A 37 -13.64 -17.96 -30.66
CA GLU A 37 -13.27 -19.25 -30.10
C GLU A 37 -11.75 -19.48 -30.06
N LYS A 38 -10.98 -18.73 -30.85
CA LYS A 38 -9.53 -18.90 -30.93
C LYS A 38 -8.83 -18.10 -29.86
N ARG A 39 -7.99 -18.79 -29.08
CA ARG A 39 -7.00 -18.19 -28.18
C ARG A 39 -5.72 -17.89 -28.96
N PRO A 40 -5.36 -16.61 -29.17
CA PRO A 40 -4.16 -16.30 -29.93
C PRO A 40 -2.90 -16.78 -29.20
N ASN A 41 -1.91 -17.28 -29.94
CA ASN A 41 -0.61 -17.67 -29.40
C ASN A 41 0.50 -16.77 -29.95
N LEU A 42 0.92 -15.84 -29.10
CA LEU A 42 1.98 -14.87 -29.31
C LEU A 42 3.14 -15.09 -28.31
N ASN A 43 3.31 -16.31 -27.79
CA ASN A 43 4.37 -16.66 -26.84
C ASN A 43 5.74 -16.27 -27.41
N GLY A 44 6.54 -15.53 -26.64
CA GLY A 44 7.88 -15.09 -27.02
C GLY A 44 7.91 -14.13 -28.22
N ALA A 45 6.76 -13.58 -28.63
CA ALA A 45 6.69 -12.69 -29.77
C ALA A 45 7.55 -11.44 -29.55
N ILE A 46 8.27 -11.04 -30.61
CA ILE A 46 9.01 -9.77 -30.63
C ILE A 46 8.09 -8.69 -31.20
N LEU A 47 7.57 -7.88 -30.30
CA LEU A 47 6.61 -6.79 -30.49
C LEU A 47 7.13 -5.45 -29.93
N ARG A 48 8.45 -5.33 -29.76
CA ARG A 48 9.11 -4.09 -29.33
C ARG A 48 8.71 -2.94 -30.24
N GLU A 49 8.32 -1.81 -29.65
CA GLU A 49 7.88 -0.59 -30.34
C GLU A 49 6.69 -0.80 -31.30
N ALA A 50 5.94 -1.90 -31.16
CA ALA A 50 4.77 -2.15 -31.98
C ALA A 50 3.62 -1.19 -31.60
N ASP A 51 2.89 -0.72 -32.61
CA ASP A 51 1.61 -0.05 -32.43
C ASP A 51 0.50 -1.10 -32.34
N LEU A 52 -0.04 -1.24 -31.13
CA LEU A 52 -1.09 -2.16 -30.73
C LEU A 52 -2.24 -1.41 -30.05
N ASP A 53 -2.40 -0.11 -30.29
CA ASP A 53 -3.46 0.69 -29.69
C ASP A 53 -4.84 0.13 -30.06
N GLY A 54 -5.72 0.03 -29.06
CA GLY A 54 -7.08 -0.51 -29.19
C GLY A 54 -7.15 -1.97 -29.67
N THR A 55 -6.04 -2.70 -29.65
CA THR A 55 -6.00 -4.08 -30.17
C THR A 55 -6.67 -5.05 -29.19
N ASP A 56 -7.52 -5.94 -29.70
CA ASP A 56 -8.14 -7.02 -28.93
C ASP A 56 -7.20 -8.22 -28.77
N LEU A 57 -6.40 -8.18 -27.72
CA LEU A 57 -5.50 -9.24 -27.28
C LEU A 57 -6.13 -10.09 -26.16
N SER A 58 -7.46 -10.09 -26.03
CA SER A 58 -8.16 -10.88 -25.01
C SER A 58 -7.79 -12.35 -25.11
N GLU A 59 -7.48 -12.98 -23.98
CA GLU A 59 -7.06 -14.38 -23.83
C GLU A 59 -5.82 -14.77 -24.66
N ALA A 60 -5.06 -13.80 -25.20
CA ALA A 60 -3.84 -14.10 -25.94
C ALA A 60 -2.74 -14.63 -25.00
N ASN A 61 -2.01 -15.65 -25.47
CA ASN A 61 -0.77 -16.07 -24.84
C ASN A 61 0.37 -15.16 -25.29
N LEU A 62 0.79 -14.23 -24.44
CA LEU A 62 1.93 -13.32 -24.60
C LEU A 62 3.06 -13.67 -23.61
N PHE A 63 3.11 -14.93 -23.14
CA PHE A 63 4.15 -15.42 -22.24
C PHE A 63 5.53 -15.05 -22.77
N GLN A 64 6.36 -14.39 -21.94
CA GLN A 64 7.71 -13.96 -22.31
C GLN A 64 7.81 -13.12 -23.60
N ALA A 65 6.72 -12.50 -24.06
CA ALA A 65 6.76 -11.60 -25.20
C ALA A 65 7.60 -10.36 -24.89
N ASN A 66 8.29 -9.83 -25.90
CA ASN A 66 9.00 -8.56 -25.81
C ASN A 66 8.10 -7.46 -26.37
N LEU A 67 7.55 -6.64 -25.47
CA LEU A 67 6.66 -5.50 -25.71
C LEU A 67 7.30 -4.18 -25.26
N ILE A 68 8.63 -4.13 -25.17
CA ILE A 68 9.36 -2.93 -24.75
C ILE A 68 8.93 -1.75 -25.62
N ARG A 69 8.52 -0.64 -24.99
CA ARG A 69 8.08 0.59 -25.66
C ARG A 69 6.94 0.40 -26.68
N ALA A 70 6.19 -0.70 -26.60
CA ALA A 70 5.01 -0.89 -27.43
C ALA A 70 3.88 0.09 -27.02
N SER A 71 3.08 0.53 -27.99
CA SER A 71 1.86 1.28 -27.72
C SER A 71 0.70 0.31 -27.59
N LEU A 72 0.06 0.28 -26.43
CA LEU A 72 -1.06 -0.59 -26.04
C LEU A 72 -2.20 0.26 -25.45
N SER A 73 -2.30 1.52 -25.86
CA SER A 73 -3.30 2.43 -25.30
C SER A 73 -4.70 1.93 -25.65
N GLY A 74 -5.56 1.79 -24.64
CA GLY A 74 -6.90 1.23 -24.79
C GLY A 74 -6.94 -0.23 -25.28
N ALA A 75 -5.80 -0.94 -25.30
CA ALA A 75 -5.78 -2.34 -25.72
C ALA A 75 -6.61 -3.22 -24.77
N ILE A 76 -7.26 -4.24 -25.32
CA ILE A 76 -8.06 -5.20 -24.54
C ILE A 76 -7.19 -6.42 -24.29
N LEU A 77 -6.68 -6.57 -23.07
CA LEU A 77 -5.81 -7.65 -22.60
C LEU A 77 -6.52 -8.55 -21.57
N ARG A 78 -7.86 -8.53 -21.54
CA ARG A 78 -8.66 -9.29 -20.58
C ARG A 78 -8.29 -10.77 -20.62
N GLY A 79 -7.90 -11.32 -19.48
CA GLY A 79 -7.49 -12.73 -19.35
C GLY A 79 -6.24 -13.11 -20.17
N ALA A 80 -5.47 -12.16 -20.70
CA ALA A 80 -4.24 -12.45 -21.42
C ALA A 80 -3.18 -13.02 -20.48
N ASN A 81 -2.34 -13.91 -21.00
CA ASN A 81 -1.17 -14.43 -20.29
C ASN A 81 0.06 -13.60 -20.68
N LEU A 82 0.50 -12.69 -19.82
CA LEU A 82 1.67 -11.82 -19.95
C LEU A 82 2.80 -12.23 -18.98
N ARG A 83 2.74 -13.43 -18.40
CA ARG A 83 3.75 -13.86 -17.42
C ARG A 83 5.16 -13.78 -18.01
N GLY A 84 6.06 -13.13 -17.26
CA GLY A 84 7.44 -12.91 -17.68
C GLY A 84 7.63 -12.08 -18.95
N ALA A 85 6.58 -11.44 -19.48
CA ALA A 85 6.71 -10.52 -20.62
C ALA A 85 7.46 -9.25 -20.21
N ASP A 86 8.17 -8.66 -21.16
CA ASP A 86 8.86 -7.39 -20.95
C ASP A 86 8.05 -6.26 -21.61
N LEU A 87 7.37 -5.47 -20.78
CA LEU A 87 6.61 -4.27 -21.11
C LEU A 87 7.32 -3.00 -20.62
N SER A 88 8.67 -3.03 -20.47
CA SER A 88 9.41 -1.85 -20.04
C SER A 88 9.10 -0.65 -20.94
N GLU A 89 8.74 0.48 -20.31
CA GLU A 89 8.37 1.73 -20.99
C GLU A 89 7.20 1.62 -21.99
N ALA A 90 6.39 0.54 -21.92
CA ALA A 90 5.21 0.40 -22.77
C ALA A 90 4.09 1.37 -22.34
N ASN A 91 3.26 1.77 -23.30
CA ASN A 91 2.10 2.63 -23.05
C ASN A 91 0.82 1.78 -22.94
N LEU A 92 0.37 1.51 -21.72
CA LEU A 92 -0.87 0.80 -21.37
C LEU A 92 -1.97 1.77 -20.89
N PHE A 93 -1.92 3.04 -21.30
CA PHE A 93 -2.92 4.03 -20.92
C PHE A 93 -4.34 3.53 -21.21
N GLN A 94 -5.18 3.47 -20.19
CA GLN A 94 -6.56 2.95 -20.25
C GLN A 94 -6.70 1.52 -20.81
N ALA A 95 -5.64 0.69 -20.75
CA ALA A 95 -5.73 -0.70 -21.16
C ALA A 95 -6.63 -1.52 -20.21
N ASN A 96 -7.34 -2.50 -20.77
CA ASN A 96 -8.15 -3.45 -19.99
C ASN A 96 -7.31 -4.70 -19.70
N LEU A 97 -6.83 -4.83 -18.46
CA LEU A 97 -6.03 -5.92 -17.92
C LEU A 97 -6.85 -6.84 -17.00
N ILE A 98 -8.18 -6.77 -17.02
CA ILE A 98 -9.04 -7.53 -16.12
C ILE A 98 -8.68 -9.03 -16.18
N ARG A 99 -8.36 -9.60 -15.02
CA ARG A 99 -7.95 -11.01 -14.86
C ARG A 99 -6.76 -11.45 -15.74
N ALA A 100 -5.97 -10.52 -16.27
CA ALA A 100 -4.73 -10.84 -16.95
C ALA A 100 -3.70 -11.41 -15.96
N SER A 101 -2.82 -12.29 -16.42
CA SER A 101 -1.71 -12.79 -15.60
C SER A 101 -0.40 -12.16 -16.06
N LEU A 102 0.13 -11.26 -15.25
CA LEU A 102 1.40 -10.56 -15.42
C LEU A 102 2.43 -10.98 -14.37
N SER A 103 2.27 -12.15 -13.75
CA SER A 103 3.23 -12.64 -12.75
C SER A 103 4.66 -12.64 -13.31
N GLY A 104 5.58 -12.00 -12.57
CA GLY A 104 6.98 -11.82 -12.95
C GLY A 104 7.22 -10.97 -14.21
N ALA A 105 6.22 -10.28 -14.75
CA ALA A 105 6.40 -9.38 -15.89
C ALA A 105 7.23 -8.15 -15.51
N ILE A 106 7.91 -7.57 -16.50
CA ILE A 106 8.71 -6.35 -16.33
C ILE A 106 7.91 -5.18 -16.91
N LEU A 107 7.45 -4.26 -16.06
CA LEU A 107 6.69 -3.07 -16.42
C LEU A 107 7.43 -1.79 -15.96
N ARG A 108 8.76 -1.83 -15.89
CA ARG A 108 9.56 -0.69 -15.41
C ARG A 108 9.28 0.54 -16.27
N GLY A 109 8.88 1.63 -15.62
CA GLY A 109 8.55 2.90 -16.30
C GLY A 109 7.35 2.83 -17.26
N ALA A 110 6.54 1.75 -17.24
CA ALA A 110 5.37 1.64 -18.09
C ALA A 110 4.29 2.66 -17.67
N ASN A 111 3.49 3.11 -18.64
CA ASN A 111 2.34 3.98 -18.39
C ASN A 111 1.06 3.15 -18.31
N LEU A 112 0.57 2.87 -17.11
CA LEU A 112 -0.71 2.21 -16.81
C LEU A 112 -1.78 3.21 -16.31
N ARG A 113 -1.63 4.52 -16.57
CA ARG A 113 -2.61 5.51 -16.10
C ARG A 113 -4.02 5.15 -16.58
N GLY A 114 -4.97 5.10 -15.65
CA GLY A 114 -6.36 4.76 -15.93
C GLY A 114 -6.61 3.33 -16.42
N ALA A 115 -5.62 2.43 -16.36
CA ALA A 115 -5.82 1.02 -16.73
C ALA A 115 -6.77 0.31 -15.75
N ASP A 116 -7.47 -0.71 -16.23
CA ASP A 116 -8.33 -1.56 -15.40
C ASP A 116 -7.71 -2.95 -15.25
N GLY A 117 -7.08 -3.21 -14.11
CA GLY A 117 -6.48 -4.48 -13.73
C GLY A 117 -7.30 -5.26 -12.70
N TYR A 118 -8.62 -5.09 -12.65
CA TYR A 118 -9.48 -5.81 -11.69
C TYR A 118 -9.18 -7.32 -11.68
N GLY A 119 -8.78 -7.84 -10.51
CA GLY A 119 -8.46 -9.26 -10.30
C GLY A 119 -7.31 -9.79 -11.16
N ALA A 120 -6.45 -8.93 -11.70
CA ALA A 120 -5.21 -9.34 -12.36
C ALA A 120 -4.21 -9.93 -11.35
N ASP A 121 -3.28 -10.71 -11.87
CA ASP A 121 -2.16 -11.29 -11.12
C ASP A 121 -0.87 -10.58 -11.54
N LEU A 122 -0.33 -9.72 -10.68
CA LEU A 122 0.93 -9.01 -10.82
C LEU A 122 1.96 -9.46 -9.78
N THR A 123 1.83 -10.69 -9.28
CA THR A 123 2.77 -11.27 -8.31
C THR A 123 4.20 -11.19 -8.82
N TRP A 124 5.12 -10.69 -7.99
CA TRP A 124 6.54 -10.52 -8.34
C TRP A 124 6.83 -9.66 -9.58
N ALA A 125 5.86 -8.91 -10.10
CA ALA A 125 6.07 -8.03 -11.25
C ALA A 125 6.98 -6.85 -10.87
N ASN A 126 7.75 -6.35 -11.83
CA ASN A 126 8.58 -5.16 -11.66
C ASN A 126 7.88 -3.94 -12.27
N LEU A 127 7.22 -3.15 -11.44
CA LEU A 127 6.53 -1.90 -11.77
C LEU A 127 7.33 -0.66 -11.30
N SER A 128 8.64 -0.79 -11.06
CA SER A 128 9.45 0.33 -10.58
C SER A 128 9.36 1.53 -11.52
N GLY A 129 9.06 2.70 -10.95
CA GLY A 129 8.87 3.95 -11.68
C GLY A 129 7.68 3.98 -12.66
N ALA A 130 6.78 2.98 -12.64
CA ALA A 130 5.61 2.96 -13.50
C ALA A 130 4.60 4.06 -13.09
N THR A 131 3.79 4.52 -14.04
CA THR A 131 2.68 5.45 -13.78
C THR A 131 1.38 4.66 -13.77
N LEU A 132 0.76 4.51 -12.61
CA LEU A 132 -0.52 3.84 -12.36
C LEU A 132 -1.58 4.81 -11.81
N SER A 133 -1.41 6.13 -12.00
CA SER A 133 -2.35 7.10 -11.47
C SER A 133 -3.76 6.85 -12.03
N GLU A 134 -4.79 7.05 -11.21
CA GLU A 134 -6.21 6.84 -11.58
C GLU A 134 -6.54 5.40 -12.06
N ALA A 135 -5.62 4.44 -11.92
CA ALA A 135 -5.85 3.07 -12.35
C ALA A 135 -6.72 2.28 -11.35
N THR A 136 -7.43 1.26 -11.84
CA THR A 136 -8.25 0.37 -11.02
C THR A 136 -7.58 -0.99 -10.87
N PHE A 137 -7.10 -1.31 -9.67
CA PHE A 137 -6.46 -2.58 -9.30
C PHE A 137 -7.14 -3.20 -8.07
N ARG A 138 -8.47 -3.10 -8.01
CA ARG A 138 -9.27 -3.75 -6.97
C ARG A 138 -9.11 -5.27 -7.01
N GLY A 139 -8.88 -5.86 -5.84
CA GLY A 139 -8.72 -7.30 -5.67
C GLY A 139 -7.57 -7.91 -6.47
N THR A 140 -6.64 -7.09 -6.98
CA THR A 140 -5.46 -7.52 -7.71
C THR A 140 -4.44 -8.13 -6.74
N ASP A 141 -3.74 -9.19 -7.17
CA ASP A 141 -2.60 -9.73 -6.44
C ASP A 141 -1.30 -9.06 -6.91
N LEU A 142 -0.74 -8.19 -6.07
CA LEU A 142 0.53 -7.49 -6.21
C LEU A 142 1.57 -8.01 -5.19
N SER A 143 1.36 -9.21 -4.63
CA SER A 143 2.27 -9.74 -3.62
C SER A 143 3.70 -9.90 -4.16
N GLY A 144 4.66 -9.40 -3.40
CA GLY A 144 6.08 -9.36 -3.77
C GLY A 144 6.42 -8.47 -4.97
N ALA A 145 5.49 -7.67 -5.50
CA ALA A 145 5.76 -6.77 -6.61
C ALA A 145 6.71 -5.63 -6.20
N ASN A 146 7.52 -5.17 -7.15
CA ASN A 146 8.33 -3.96 -7.00
C ASN A 146 7.59 -2.77 -7.59
N LEU A 147 7.05 -1.91 -6.73
CA LEU A 147 6.37 -0.64 -7.03
C LEU A 147 7.21 0.57 -6.59
N SER A 148 8.52 0.38 -6.37
CA SER A 148 9.39 1.47 -5.90
C SER A 148 9.33 2.67 -6.85
N ARG A 149 9.14 3.86 -6.28
CA ARG A 149 8.98 5.13 -7.01
C ARG A 149 7.84 5.16 -8.04
N ALA A 150 6.90 4.22 -7.99
CA ALA A 150 5.73 4.24 -8.86
C ALA A 150 4.77 5.37 -8.47
N ASN A 151 4.04 5.89 -9.45
CA ASN A 151 2.96 6.85 -9.22
C ASN A 151 1.61 6.12 -9.21
N LEU A 152 1.04 5.91 -8.03
CA LEU A 152 -0.27 5.32 -7.76
C LEU A 152 -1.27 6.38 -7.26
N SER A 153 -1.02 7.68 -7.52
CA SER A 153 -1.91 8.75 -7.05
C SER A 153 -3.34 8.55 -7.57
N CYS A 154 -4.32 8.71 -6.69
CA CYS A 154 -5.73 8.46 -6.98
C CYS A 154 -6.07 7.04 -7.51
N ALA A 155 -5.17 6.06 -7.37
CA ALA A 155 -5.45 4.68 -7.78
C ALA A 155 -6.45 4.00 -6.83
N ASP A 156 -7.21 3.06 -7.37
CA ASP A 156 -8.17 2.25 -6.63
C ASP A 156 -7.60 0.85 -6.40
N LEU A 157 -7.15 0.59 -5.17
CA LEU A 157 -6.48 -0.63 -4.70
C LEU A 157 -7.33 -1.36 -3.65
N VAL A 158 -8.64 -1.13 -3.62
CA VAL A 158 -9.52 -1.74 -2.60
C VAL A 158 -9.39 -3.26 -2.63
N GLY A 159 -9.08 -3.84 -1.46
CA GLY A 159 -8.92 -5.28 -1.28
C GLY A 159 -7.75 -5.93 -2.03
N SER A 160 -6.82 -5.15 -2.59
CA SER A 160 -5.64 -5.71 -3.27
C SER A 160 -4.69 -6.40 -2.28
N ASP A 161 -4.00 -7.44 -2.73
CA ASP A 161 -2.93 -8.08 -1.96
C ASP A 161 -1.57 -7.47 -2.32
N LEU A 162 -0.93 -6.80 -1.38
CA LEU A 162 0.36 -6.11 -1.51
C LEU A 162 1.38 -6.69 -0.52
N ARG A 163 1.18 -7.94 -0.07
CA ARG A 163 2.08 -8.58 0.91
C ARG A 163 3.50 -8.62 0.40
N GLY A 164 4.44 -8.11 1.21
CA GLY A 164 5.86 -8.07 0.87
C GLY A 164 6.22 -7.24 -0.36
N ALA A 165 5.29 -6.41 -0.88
CA ALA A 165 5.60 -5.53 -1.99
C ALA A 165 6.55 -4.40 -1.56
N ASP A 166 7.38 -3.94 -2.50
CA ASP A 166 8.24 -2.77 -2.31
C ASP A 166 7.60 -1.54 -2.92
N LEU A 167 7.06 -0.64 -2.10
CA LEU A 167 6.51 0.67 -2.47
C LEU A 167 7.43 1.82 -2.01
N SER A 168 8.73 1.57 -1.82
CA SER A 168 9.67 2.59 -1.35
C SER A 168 9.64 3.83 -2.26
N GLY A 169 9.38 5.00 -1.68
CA GLY A 169 9.29 6.27 -2.39
C GLY A 169 8.13 6.39 -3.40
N ALA A 170 7.13 5.49 -3.35
CA ALA A 170 5.96 5.57 -4.22
C ALA A 170 5.03 6.75 -3.84
N ASP A 171 4.31 7.27 -4.81
CA ASP A 171 3.24 8.25 -4.62
C ASP A 171 1.89 7.53 -4.62
N LEU A 172 1.24 7.41 -3.47
CA LEU A 172 -0.13 6.92 -3.29
C LEU A 172 -1.05 8.03 -2.76
N ASN A 173 -0.77 9.30 -3.06
CA ASN A 173 -1.60 10.41 -2.59
C ASN A 173 -3.04 10.22 -3.08
N ARG A 174 -4.00 10.34 -2.15
CA ARG A 174 -5.45 10.14 -2.39
C ARG A 174 -5.84 8.79 -2.98
N ALA A 175 -4.95 7.78 -2.94
CA ALA A 175 -5.31 6.43 -3.33
C ALA A 175 -6.31 5.81 -2.35
N ASP A 176 -7.12 4.88 -2.83
CA ASP A 176 -8.05 4.09 -2.02
C ASP A 176 -7.48 2.69 -1.81
N LEU A 177 -6.99 2.41 -0.60
CA LEU A 177 -6.46 1.10 -0.20
C LEU A 177 -7.33 0.47 0.91
N ARG A 178 -8.64 0.76 0.94
CA ARG A 178 -9.53 0.12 1.92
C ARG A 178 -9.38 -1.40 1.84
N GLU A 179 -9.21 -2.02 3.01
CA GLU A 179 -9.11 -3.48 3.16
C GLU A 179 -7.95 -4.13 2.38
N ALA A 180 -6.99 -3.35 1.86
CA ALA A 180 -5.81 -3.89 1.21
C ALA A 180 -4.86 -4.56 2.23
N ASN A 181 -4.09 -5.53 1.75
CA ASN A 181 -3.16 -6.29 2.58
C ASN A 181 -1.71 -5.90 2.31
N LEU A 182 -1.12 -5.05 3.15
CA LEU A 182 0.28 -4.62 3.09
C LEU A 182 1.15 -5.28 4.16
N TYR A 183 0.81 -6.50 4.59
CA TYR A 183 1.61 -7.22 5.58
C TYR A 183 3.05 -7.38 5.10
N SER A 184 4.01 -6.95 5.93
CA SER A 184 5.44 -6.94 5.63
C SER A 184 5.84 -6.21 4.34
N ALA A 185 5.02 -5.29 3.84
CA ALA A 185 5.39 -4.42 2.72
C ALA A 185 6.38 -3.33 3.15
N THR A 186 7.17 -2.83 2.21
CA THR A 186 8.08 -1.70 2.42
C THR A 186 7.49 -0.44 1.79
N LEU A 187 7.32 0.61 2.58
CA LEU A 187 6.74 1.90 2.18
C LEU A 187 7.65 3.08 2.61
N ASN A 188 8.94 2.83 2.85
CA ASN A 188 9.87 3.88 3.28
C ASN A 188 9.79 5.09 2.34
N ARG A 189 9.60 6.28 2.92
CA ARG A 189 9.51 7.55 2.19
C ARG A 189 8.40 7.63 1.14
N ALA A 190 7.43 6.71 1.16
CA ALA A 190 6.24 6.83 0.32
C ALA A 190 5.36 8.00 0.78
N THR A 191 4.50 8.49 -0.12
CA THR A 191 3.52 9.54 0.20
C THR A 191 2.10 9.01 0.03
N LEU A 192 1.27 9.16 1.05
CA LEU A 192 -0.11 8.68 1.16
C LEU A 192 -1.03 9.79 1.69
N ARG A 193 -0.79 11.04 1.27
CA ARG A 193 -1.54 12.21 1.77
C ARG A 193 -3.00 12.09 1.39
N GLY A 194 -3.88 12.16 2.38
CA GLY A 194 -5.32 12.00 2.19
C GLY A 194 -5.74 10.66 1.58
N ALA A 195 -4.90 9.62 1.66
CA ALA A 195 -5.27 8.28 1.22
C ALA A 195 -6.37 7.69 2.12
N VAL A 196 -7.21 6.83 1.55
CA VAL A 196 -8.25 6.11 2.29
C VAL A 196 -7.70 4.73 2.62
N LEU A 197 -7.39 4.50 3.89
CA LEU A 197 -6.66 3.34 4.42
C LEU A 197 -7.50 2.57 5.44
N ARG A 198 -8.82 2.72 5.43
CA ARG A 198 -9.71 2.12 6.43
C ARG A 198 -9.61 0.59 6.38
N GLY A 199 -9.31 -0.02 7.52
CA GLY A 199 -9.19 -1.48 7.64
C GLY A 199 -7.99 -2.09 6.92
N VAL A 200 -7.02 -1.29 6.47
CA VAL A 200 -5.82 -1.78 5.82
C VAL A 200 -4.95 -2.59 6.80
N ASN A 201 -4.27 -3.62 6.31
CA ASN A 201 -3.33 -4.40 7.09
C ASN A 201 -1.89 -3.97 6.81
N PHE A 202 -1.30 -3.16 7.70
CA PHE A 202 0.12 -2.78 7.73
C PHE A 202 0.94 -3.58 8.75
N ASN A 203 0.47 -4.73 9.24
CA ASN A 203 1.21 -5.48 10.25
C ASN A 203 2.62 -5.82 9.74
N ARG A 204 3.64 -5.52 10.55
CA ARG A 204 5.07 -5.68 10.22
C ARG A 204 5.54 -4.93 8.96
N ALA A 205 4.76 -3.98 8.46
CA ALA A 205 5.17 -3.14 7.35
C ALA A 205 6.25 -2.15 7.81
N ASP A 206 7.12 -1.78 6.89
CA ASP A 206 8.10 -0.72 7.09
C ASP A 206 7.58 0.59 6.49
N LEU A 207 7.11 1.48 7.35
CA LEU A 207 6.54 2.80 7.06
C LEU A 207 7.51 3.92 7.48
N GLY A 208 8.82 3.65 7.55
CA GLY A 208 9.83 4.64 7.92
C GLY A 208 9.73 5.91 7.06
N GLU A 209 9.74 7.09 7.69
CA GLU A 209 9.66 8.38 7.02
C GLU A 209 8.46 8.55 6.06
N VAL A 210 7.39 7.74 6.19
CA VAL A 210 6.20 7.83 5.32
C VAL A 210 5.40 9.11 5.60
N ILE A 211 4.76 9.67 4.56
CA ILE A 211 3.87 10.85 4.71
C ILE A 211 2.41 10.43 4.59
N LEU A 212 1.69 10.40 5.71
CA LEU A 212 0.29 9.99 5.86
C LEU A 212 -0.62 11.16 6.28
N ARG A 213 -0.21 12.41 6.02
CA ARG A 213 -0.95 13.60 6.47
C ARG A 213 -2.42 13.57 6.01
N GLY A 214 -3.34 13.67 6.97
CA GLY A 214 -4.79 13.65 6.71
C GLY A 214 -5.34 12.34 6.17
N ALA A 215 -4.59 11.23 6.24
CA ALA A 215 -5.05 9.93 5.77
C ALA A 215 -6.08 9.31 6.74
N ASP A 216 -6.98 8.49 6.21
CA ASP A 216 -7.99 7.75 6.99
C ASP A 216 -7.52 6.33 7.26
N LEU A 217 -6.89 6.09 8.41
CA LEU A 217 -6.44 4.78 8.90
C LEU A 217 -7.41 4.14 9.90
N ARG A 218 -8.69 4.51 9.90
CA ARG A 218 -9.65 3.94 10.86
C ARG A 218 -9.65 2.41 10.81
N LYS A 219 -9.53 1.79 11.99
CA LYS A 219 -9.48 0.33 12.15
C LYS A 219 -8.35 -0.37 11.38
N ALA A 220 -7.32 0.36 10.95
CA ALA A 220 -6.14 -0.25 10.35
C ALA A 220 -5.38 -1.09 11.39
N THR A 221 -4.66 -2.12 10.95
CA THR A 221 -3.78 -2.90 11.83
C THR A 221 -2.32 -2.62 11.48
N LEU A 222 -1.56 -2.11 12.44
CA LEU A 222 -0.15 -1.71 12.34
C LEU A 222 0.72 -2.46 13.36
N ARG A 223 0.34 -3.69 13.73
CA ARG A 223 1.02 -4.47 14.78
C ARG A 223 2.47 -4.73 14.39
N GLY A 224 3.40 -4.29 15.24
CA GLY A 224 4.83 -4.42 15.00
C GLY A 224 5.32 -3.70 13.73
N ALA A 225 4.56 -2.74 13.19
CA ALA A 225 5.00 -1.91 12.07
C ALA A 225 6.05 -0.90 12.52
N THR A 226 6.91 -0.48 11.60
CA THR A 226 7.92 0.57 11.84
C THR A 226 7.46 1.87 11.19
N LEU A 227 7.16 2.89 12.00
CA LEU A 227 6.71 4.23 11.59
C LEU A 227 7.74 5.31 11.96
N ASN A 228 8.98 4.95 12.28
CA ASN A 228 9.98 5.90 12.77
C ASN A 228 10.15 7.10 11.82
N GLY A 229 10.08 8.33 12.37
CA GLY A 229 10.20 9.58 11.61
C GLY A 229 9.07 9.85 10.62
N SER A 230 7.98 9.08 10.64
CA SER A 230 6.85 9.30 9.73
C SER A 230 5.99 10.50 10.13
N ILE A 231 5.19 11.00 9.18
CA ILE A 231 4.35 12.18 9.33
C ILE A 231 2.87 11.79 9.17
N LEU A 232 2.16 11.67 10.29
CA LEU A 232 0.74 11.34 10.40
C LEU A 232 -0.11 12.53 10.92
N ARG A 233 0.37 13.76 10.77
CA ARG A 233 -0.36 14.96 11.20
C ARG A 233 -1.78 14.98 10.63
N GLU A 234 -2.78 15.31 11.45
CA GLU A 234 -4.21 15.35 11.08
C GLU A 234 -4.79 14.00 10.58
N ALA A 235 -4.06 12.88 10.70
CA ALA A 235 -4.57 11.57 10.27
C ALA A 235 -5.63 11.04 11.24
N ASN A 236 -6.55 10.21 10.72
CA ASN A 236 -7.53 9.52 11.55
C ASN A 236 -7.13 8.06 11.74
N LEU A 237 -6.64 7.72 12.92
CA LEU A 237 -6.29 6.38 13.38
C LEU A 237 -7.30 5.83 14.39
N SER A 238 -8.53 6.35 14.44
CA SER A 238 -9.50 5.92 15.46
C SER A 238 -9.79 4.42 15.36
N GLY A 239 -9.69 3.75 16.50
CA GLY A 239 -9.83 2.29 16.62
C GLY A 239 -8.75 1.47 15.91
N ALA A 240 -7.63 2.07 15.51
CA ALA A 240 -6.51 1.33 14.91
C ALA A 240 -5.75 0.49 15.95
N ASP A 241 -5.13 -0.61 15.49
CA ASP A 241 -4.30 -1.49 16.32
C ASP A 241 -2.83 -1.22 16.04
N LEU A 242 -2.16 -0.48 16.92
CA LEU A 242 -0.74 -0.12 16.85
C LEU A 242 0.11 -0.91 17.85
N ARG A 243 -0.36 -2.06 18.35
CA ARG A 243 0.39 -2.83 19.35
C ARG A 243 1.79 -3.16 18.88
N TRP A 244 2.76 -2.90 19.76
CA TRP A 244 4.19 -3.12 19.52
C TRP A 244 4.76 -2.36 18.30
N ALA A 245 4.04 -1.37 17.76
CA ALA A 245 4.56 -0.53 16.68
C ALA A 245 5.72 0.35 17.18
N GLN A 246 6.64 0.65 16.27
CA GLN A 246 7.74 1.59 16.52
C GLN A 246 7.42 2.93 15.86
N CYS A 247 7.08 3.94 16.65
CA CYS A 247 6.74 5.28 16.19
C CYS A 247 7.71 6.32 16.79
N ILE A 248 9.01 6.00 16.81
CA ILE A 248 10.04 6.90 17.36
C ILE A 248 10.09 8.18 16.51
N LYS A 249 10.05 9.35 17.15
CA LYS A 249 10.09 10.66 16.47
C LYS A 249 9.03 10.82 15.37
N THR A 250 7.90 10.16 15.51
CA THR A 250 6.77 10.27 14.58
C THR A 250 5.99 11.55 14.85
N THR A 251 5.53 12.24 13.81
CA THR A 251 4.64 13.40 13.93
C THR A 251 3.19 12.95 13.86
N LEU A 252 2.49 12.99 15.00
CA LEU A 252 1.07 12.66 15.20
C LEU A 252 0.27 13.89 15.66
N SER A 253 0.79 15.11 15.50
CA SER A 253 0.08 16.32 15.91
C SER A 253 -1.31 16.41 15.27
N ASP A 254 -2.29 16.84 16.05
CA ASP A 254 -3.71 16.96 15.67
C ASP A 254 -4.35 15.69 15.06
N SER A 255 -3.74 14.52 15.26
CA SER A 255 -4.30 13.25 14.77
C SER A 255 -5.35 12.69 15.73
N ASP A 256 -6.27 11.88 15.20
CA ASP A 256 -7.28 11.18 15.98
C ASP A 256 -6.88 9.72 16.19
N LEU A 257 -6.38 9.38 17.36
CA LEU A 257 -6.12 8.01 17.82
C LEU A 257 -7.15 7.55 18.86
N SER A 258 -8.35 8.13 18.88
CA SER A 258 -9.36 7.71 19.85
C SER A 258 -9.68 6.23 19.70
N TRP A 259 -9.84 5.53 20.82
CA TRP A 259 -10.06 4.07 20.86
C TRP A 259 -8.96 3.20 20.25
N ALA A 260 -7.79 3.76 19.90
CA ALA A 260 -6.69 2.96 19.38
C ALA A 260 -6.06 2.07 20.46
N ASP A 261 -5.57 0.89 20.06
CA ASP A 261 -4.78 0.00 20.91
C ASP A 261 -3.30 0.21 20.60
N LEU A 262 -2.58 0.93 21.46
CA LEU A 262 -1.15 1.20 21.33
C LEU A 262 -0.31 0.33 22.25
N LYS A 263 -0.87 -0.71 22.88
CA LYS A 263 -0.18 -1.44 23.95
C LYS A 263 1.21 -1.93 23.53
N GLY A 264 2.22 -1.54 24.32
CA GLY A 264 3.62 -1.91 24.10
C GLY A 264 4.29 -1.20 22.91
N ALA A 265 3.65 -0.20 22.30
CA ALA A 265 4.27 0.62 21.27
C ALA A 265 5.37 1.52 21.84
N THR A 266 6.31 1.92 20.98
CA THR A 266 7.37 2.88 21.31
C THR A 266 7.13 4.18 20.58
N LEU A 267 6.89 5.26 21.31
CA LEU A 267 6.61 6.61 20.82
C LEU A 267 7.62 7.63 21.37
N SER A 268 8.86 7.21 21.66
CA SER A 268 9.87 8.11 22.22
C SER A 268 10.17 9.27 21.29
N GLY A 269 10.13 10.49 21.82
CA GLY A 269 10.32 11.74 21.08
C GLY A 269 9.27 12.00 20.00
N ALA A 270 8.13 11.31 20.01
CA ALA A 270 7.03 11.58 19.09
C ALA A 270 6.35 12.90 19.42
N ASP A 271 5.83 13.58 18.40
CA ASP A 271 4.99 14.76 18.55
C ASP A 271 3.52 14.33 18.50
N LEU A 272 2.83 14.38 19.63
CA LEU A 272 1.39 14.13 19.79
C LEU A 272 0.64 15.40 20.21
N SER A 273 1.21 16.59 19.99
CA SER A 273 0.59 17.84 20.38
C SER A 273 -0.80 17.99 19.74
N GLY A 274 -1.80 18.33 20.56
CA GLY A 274 -3.21 18.44 20.14
C GLY A 274 -3.90 17.13 19.73
N ALA A 275 -3.19 15.98 19.73
CA ALA A 275 -3.75 14.72 19.30
C ALA A 275 -4.88 14.23 20.24
N ASN A 276 -5.83 13.48 19.68
CA ASN A 276 -6.89 12.85 20.43
C ASN A 276 -6.58 11.37 20.69
N LEU A 277 -6.22 11.03 21.91
CA LEU A 277 -6.03 9.66 22.41
C LEU A 277 -7.13 9.25 23.40
N SER A 278 -8.30 9.89 23.33
CA SER A 278 -9.40 9.55 24.24
C SER A 278 -9.77 8.08 24.11
N ARG A 279 -9.87 7.39 25.26
CA ARG A 279 -10.20 5.95 25.34
C ARG A 279 -9.20 5.01 24.65
N ALA A 280 -8.00 5.49 24.31
CA ALA A 280 -6.93 4.65 23.79
C ALA A 280 -6.33 3.77 24.91
N ASP A 281 -5.84 2.58 24.53
CA ASP A 281 -5.02 1.74 25.41
C ASP A 281 -3.53 2.06 25.17
N LEU A 282 -2.93 2.75 26.13
CA LEU A 282 -1.53 3.14 26.17
C LEU A 282 -0.74 2.31 27.20
N SER A 283 -1.27 1.16 27.62
CA SER A 283 -0.60 0.30 28.59
C SER A 283 0.79 -0.07 28.09
N ILE A 284 1.78 -0.01 28.98
CA ILE A 284 3.20 -0.36 28.75
C ILE A 284 3.82 0.33 27.53
N VAL A 285 3.30 1.50 27.15
CA VAL A 285 3.84 2.33 26.07
C VAL A 285 5.05 3.13 26.55
N CYS A 286 6.04 3.30 25.68
CA CYS A 286 7.19 4.18 25.92
C CYS A 286 6.98 5.54 25.23
N LEU A 287 6.65 6.57 26.00
CA LEU A 287 6.43 7.97 25.59
C LEU A 287 7.54 8.91 26.11
N ARG A 288 8.75 8.39 26.31
CA ARG A 288 9.89 9.18 26.80
C ARG A 288 10.15 10.38 25.89
N GLU A 289 10.27 11.57 26.49
CA GLU A 289 10.55 12.83 25.77
C GLU A 289 9.55 13.16 24.65
N ALA A 290 8.35 12.55 24.68
CA ALA A 290 7.31 12.86 23.71
C ALA A 290 6.66 14.21 24.03
N ASP A 291 6.21 14.91 22.99
CA ASP A 291 5.39 16.11 23.12
C ASP A 291 3.92 15.68 23.17
N LEU A 292 3.26 15.92 24.29
CA LEU A 292 1.83 15.70 24.51
C LEU A 292 1.13 17.02 24.93
N TYR A 293 1.63 18.16 24.45
CA TYR A 293 1.02 19.46 24.69
C TYR A 293 -0.43 19.48 24.20
N LEU A 294 -1.37 19.85 25.08
CA LEU A 294 -2.82 19.89 24.78
C LEU A 294 -3.46 18.57 24.30
N THR A 295 -2.77 17.44 24.44
CA THR A 295 -3.28 16.14 24.01
C THR A 295 -4.50 15.72 24.83
N GLN A 296 -5.50 15.15 24.16
CA GLN A 296 -6.70 14.61 24.81
C GLN A 296 -6.48 13.15 25.20
N LEU A 297 -6.48 12.86 26.49
CA LEU A 297 -6.28 11.52 27.07
C LEU A 297 -7.48 11.12 27.94
N SER A 298 -8.66 11.68 27.66
CA SER A 298 -9.86 11.40 28.46
C SER A 298 -10.24 9.92 28.39
N GLU A 299 -10.46 9.29 29.54
CA GLU A 299 -10.77 7.87 29.67
C GLU A 299 -9.70 6.92 29.06
N ALA A 300 -8.49 7.40 28.79
CA ALA A 300 -7.39 6.58 28.30
C ALA A 300 -6.82 5.67 29.40
N ILE A 301 -6.22 4.54 29.00
CA ILE A 301 -5.60 3.57 29.92
C ILE A 301 -4.09 3.69 29.81
N LEU A 302 -3.42 4.14 30.87
CA LEU A 302 -1.97 4.35 30.90
C LEU A 302 -1.30 3.44 31.94
N VAL A 303 -1.57 2.14 31.92
CA VAL A 303 -1.00 1.22 32.92
C VAL A 303 0.45 0.86 32.56
N GLY A 304 1.42 1.20 33.41
CA GLY A 304 2.83 0.91 33.19
C GLY A 304 3.49 1.76 32.10
N THR A 305 2.87 2.87 31.71
CA THR A 305 3.36 3.76 30.65
C THR A 305 4.55 4.59 31.13
N ASP A 306 5.60 4.67 30.32
CA ASP A 306 6.77 5.52 30.59
C ASP A 306 6.60 6.89 29.92
N LEU A 307 6.40 7.92 30.72
CA LEU A 307 6.23 9.33 30.32
C LEU A 307 7.45 10.17 30.76
N SER A 308 8.61 9.56 31.02
CA SER A 308 9.76 10.32 31.53
C SER A 308 10.16 11.43 30.56
N GLY A 309 10.29 12.66 31.05
CA GLY A 309 10.65 13.84 30.25
C GLY A 309 9.59 14.30 29.25
N ALA A 310 8.37 13.74 29.29
CA ALA A 310 7.30 14.14 28.37
C ALA A 310 6.77 15.55 28.69
N ASP A 311 6.40 16.30 27.66
CA ASP A 311 5.66 17.55 27.80
C ASP A 311 4.16 17.24 27.87
N LEU A 312 3.54 17.41 29.03
CA LEU A 312 2.12 17.14 29.28
C LEU A 312 1.34 18.43 29.56
N ARG A 313 1.89 19.59 29.19
CA ARG A 313 1.26 20.86 29.53
C ARG A 313 -0.11 20.98 28.87
N GLY A 314 -1.12 21.27 29.68
CA GLY A 314 -2.51 21.35 29.24
C GLY A 314 -3.12 20.03 28.74
N ALA A 315 -2.45 18.90 28.89
CA ALA A 315 -3.00 17.59 28.52
C ALA A 315 -4.23 17.25 29.38
N ASN A 316 -5.24 16.63 28.77
CA ASN A 316 -6.51 16.34 29.41
C ASN A 316 -6.66 14.86 29.76
N PHE A 317 -6.49 14.53 31.05
CA PHE A 317 -6.57 13.17 31.59
C PHE A 317 -7.91 12.87 32.27
N ILE A 318 -9.00 13.59 31.97
CA ILE A 318 -10.28 13.35 32.64
C ILE A 318 -10.63 11.86 32.62
N ARG A 319 -10.84 11.27 33.81
CA ARG A 319 -11.21 9.85 33.98
C ARG A 319 -10.23 8.84 33.38
N ALA A 320 -8.98 9.25 33.10
CA ALA A 320 -7.93 8.34 32.67
C ALA A 320 -7.50 7.41 33.81
N THR A 321 -7.07 6.21 33.47
CA THR A 321 -6.50 5.24 34.42
C THR A 321 -4.99 5.38 34.42
N LEU A 322 -4.42 5.75 35.55
CA LEU A 322 -2.99 5.98 35.76
C LEU A 322 -2.48 5.02 36.83
N SER A 323 -1.80 3.94 36.44
CA SER A 323 -1.23 2.96 37.37
C SER A 323 0.17 2.57 36.94
N GLY A 324 1.15 2.62 37.85
CA GLY A 324 2.54 2.25 37.55
C GLY A 324 3.21 3.14 36.49
N ILE A 325 2.76 4.38 36.30
CA ILE A 325 3.35 5.30 35.31
C ILE A 325 4.66 5.90 35.80
N ASN A 326 5.61 6.11 34.89
CA ASN A 326 6.84 6.85 35.17
C ASN A 326 6.71 8.30 34.66
N LEU A 327 6.63 9.26 35.58
CA LEU A 327 6.53 10.69 35.26
C LEU A 327 7.83 11.47 35.54
N ARG A 328 8.97 10.79 35.69
CA ARG A 328 10.24 11.46 36.02
C ARG A 328 10.58 12.55 35.00
N GLY A 329 10.62 13.80 35.46
CA GLY A 329 10.96 14.96 34.62
C GLY A 329 9.88 15.38 33.63
N ALA A 330 8.66 14.82 33.72
CA ALA A 330 7.54 15.25 32.89
C ALA A 330 6.99 16.62 33.34
N ASP A 331 6.53 17.45 32.40
CA ASP A 331 5.94 18.75 32.68
C ASP A 331 4.41 18.70 32.61
N LEU A 332 3.75 18.70 33.77
CA LEU A 332 2.29 18.59 33.91
C LEU A 332 1.59 19.95 34.07
N ARG A 333 2.24 21.09 33.83
CA ARG A 333 1.62 22.41 34.10
C ARG A 333 0.33 22.58 33.29
N GLY A 334 -0.77 22.85 34.00
CA GLY A 334 -2.09 23.02 33.39
C GLY A 334 -2.76 21.72 32.93
N ALA A 335 -2.16 20.55 33.17
CA ALA A 335 -2.80 19.27 32.87
C ALA A 335 -4.07 19.09 33.73
N ASN A 336 -5.14 18.57 33.11
CA ASN A 336 -6.41 18.32 33.79
C ASN A 336 -6.49 16.86 34.23
N LEU A 337 -6.38 16.62 35.55
CA LEU A 337 -6.36 15.28 36.16
C LEU A 337 -7.70 14.90 36.80
N ASN A 338 -8.79 15.61 36.51
CA ASN A 338 -10.08 15.42 37.18
C ASN A 338 -10.64 14.00 36.99
N GLY A 339 -10.93 13.33 38.11
CA GLY A 339 -11.49 11.99 38.11
C GLY A 339 -10.53 10.90 37.61
N THR A 340 -9.23 11.19 37.50
CA THR A 340 -8.23 10.16 37.21
C THR A 340 -8.28 9.05 38.26
N LEU A 341 -8.19 7.81 37.80
CA LEU A 341 -8.12 6.62 38.66
C LEU A 341 -6.66 6.31 38.90
N LEU A 342 -6.20 6.56 40.11
CA LEU A 342 -4.89 6.15 40.61
C LEU A 342 -5.05 4.83 41.36
N ASP A 343 -4.17 3.87 41.11
CA ASP A 343 -4.15 2.65 41.92
C ASP A 343 -3.59 2.96 43.31
N LYS A 344 -4.15 2.33 44.35
CA LYS A 344 -3.88 2.69 45.77
C LYS A 344 -2.47 2.33 46.27
N ASN A 345 -1.62 1.77 45.42
CA ASN A 345 -0.26 1.31 45.74
C ASN A 345 0.83 2.00 44.90
N ALA A 346 0.54 3.20 44.37
CA ALA A 346 1.53 4.04 43.67
C ALA A 346 2.55 4.66 44.64
#